data_AF-A0A3D1M1B9-F1
#
_entry.id   AF-A0A3D1M1B9-F1
#
_cell.length_a   1.000
_cell.length_b   1.000
_cell.length_c   1.000
_cell.angle_alpha   90.00
_cell.angle_beta   90.00
_cell.angle_gamma   90.00
#
_symmetry.space_group_name_H-M   'P 1'
#
loop_
_entity.id
_entity.type
_entity.pdbx_description
1 polymer ?
#
loop_
_entity_poly.entity_id
_entity_poly.type
_entity_poly.pdbx_seq_one_letter_code
_entity_poly.pdbx_strand_id
1 'polypeptide(L)'
;LGYEEELEKEKPNLEGLANSLQSCLKELKDAYPNMLEQQVKMLLEAFHIDENTSLADLRSNAIGRYAGLDQYTVDVDGLRAFIKRITKKQGSDEEWLENILMFLGQKPSKNWTDADRAEADVKLSDFGKRILDLESLRLHYDKSKEHMDGEFDVILLKSLKKGGEPIDEVVAIDRKRKEAIQGCKEELKKALSEHSNELQLAALAEVVDEFLLERRNSNTKKPKSSNARNKIKEVKNG
;
A
#
# COMPACT_ATOMS: atom_id res chain seq x y z
N LEU A 1 -40.67 11.65 23.51
CA LEU A 1 -39.26 12.11 23.43
C LEU A 1 -38.93 12.70 24.80
N GLY A 2 -37.77 12.39 25.39
CA GLY A 2 -37.48 12.68 26.82
C GLY A 2 -37.45 14.16 27.26
N TYR A 3 -37.78 15.12 26.39
CA TYR A 3 -37.88 16.53 26.75
C TYR A 3 -39.22 16.90 27.42
N GLU A 4 -40.28 16.11 27.21
CA GLU A 4 -41.60 16.34 27.82
C GLU A 4 -41.51 16.13 29.34
N GLU A 5 -40.82 15.07 29.77
CA GLU A 5 -40.58 14.77 31.20
C GLU A 5 -39.69 15.79 31.90
N GLU A 6 -38.77 16.45 31.19
CA GLU A 6 -37.89 17.48 31.77
C GLU A 6 -38.64 18.80 32.00
N LEU A 7 -39.60 19.12 31.12
CA LEU A 7 -40.44 20.32 31.23
C LEU A 7 -41.50 20.23 32.34
N GLU A 8 -41.85 19.02 32.78
CA GLU A 8 -42.79 18.76 33.88
C GLU A 8 -42.15 18.83 35.28
N LYS A 9 -40.82 18.98 35.38
CA LYS A 9 -40.11 19.07 36.68
C LYS A 9 -40.30 20.44 37.34
N GLU A 10 -40.37 20.48 38.67
CA GLU A 10 -40.44 21.74 39.46
C GLU A 10 -39.27 22.70 39.19
N LYS A 11 -38.10 22.18 38.79
CA LYS A 11 -36.94 22.93 38.33
C LYS A 11 -36.34 22.27 37.09
N PRO A 12 -36.80 22.64 35.88
CA PRO A 12 -36.33 22.02 34.64
C PRO A 12 -34.87 22.41 34.38
N ASN A 13 -34.02 21.44 34.00
CA ASN A 13 -32.62 21.69 33.63
C ASN A 13 -32.49 22.15 32.17
N LEU A 14 -33.09 23.30 31.85
CA LEU A 14 -33.11 23.85 30.49
C LEU A 14 -31.71 24.20 29.98
N GLU A 15 -30.82 24.64 30.87
CA GLU A 15 -29.43 24.95 30.54
C GLU A 15 -28.65 23.69 30.17
N GLY A 16 -28.82 22.59 30.93
CA GLY A 16 -28.25 21.29 30.58
C GLY A 16 -28.74 20.77 29.23
N LEU A 17 -30.05 20.88 28.95
CA LEU A 17 -30.63 20.49 27.67
C LEU A 17 -30.08 21.33 26.50
N ALA A 18 -30.00 22.66 26.67
CA ALA A 18 -29.44 23.56 25.67
C ALA A 18 -27.97 23.23 25.37
N ASN A 19 -27.18 22.98 26.41
CA ASN A 19 -25.77 22.57 26.29
C ASN A 19 -25.64 21.23 25.55
N SER A 20 -26.45 20.22 25.88
CA SER A 20 -26.45 18.94 25.17
C SER A 20 -26.81 19.09 23.70
N LEU A 21 -27.86 19.87 23.37
CA LEU A 21 -28.24 20.13 21.99
C LEU A 21 -27.14 20.86 21.22
N GLN A 22 -26.52 21.87 21.83
CA GLN A 22 -25.39 22.59 21.22
C GLN A 22 -24.22 21.66 20.94
N SER A 23 -23.89 20.77 21.87
CA SER A 23 -22.86 19.74 21.68
C SER A 23 -23.20 18.79 20.54
N CYS A 24 -24.43 18.26 20.48
CA CYS A 24 -24.85 17.37 19.39
C CYS A 24 -24.82 18.05 18.02
N LEU A 25 -25.25 19.31 17.92
CA LEU A 25 -25.19 20.07 16.67
C LEU A 25 -23.75 20.34 16.24
N LYS A 26 -22.86 20.61 17.20
CA LYS A 26 -21.42 20.77 16.93
C LYS A 26 -20.81 19.47 16.44
N GLU A 27 -21.11 18.35 17.10
CA GLU A 27 -20.65 17.03 16.70
C GLU A 27 -21.10 16.68 15.27
N LEU A 28 -22.37 16.92 14.94
CA LEU A 28 -22.89 16.69 13.59
C LEU A 28 -22.20 17.56 12.54
N LYS A 29 -21.89 18.83 12.90
CA LYS A 29 -21.16 19.75 12.02
C LYS A 29 -19.72 19.27 11.77
N ASP A 30 -19.06 18.77 12.81
CA ASP A 30 -17.65 18.39 12.75
C ASP A 30 -17.45 16.96 12.21
N ALA A 31 -18.50 16.14 12.15
CA ALA A 31 -18.44 14.75 11.70
C ALA A 31 -17.83 14.56 10.31
N TYR A 32 -18.25 15.36 9.33
CA TYR A 32 -17.74 15.23 7.95
C TYR A 32 -16.29 15.71 7.81
N PRO A 33 -15.90 16.90 8.29
CA PRO A 33 -14.48 17.30 8.32
C PRO A 33 -13.57 16.29 9.02
N ASN A 34 -13.97 15.77 10.18
CA ASN A 34 -13.21 14.76 10.92
C ASN A 34 -13.06 13.46 10.12
N MET A 35 -14.11 13.05 9.40
CA MET A 35 -14.07 11.89 8.53
C MET A 35 -13.05 12.10 7.40
N LEU A 36 -13.03 13.27 6.74
CA LEU A 36 -12.05 13.57 5.71
C LEU A 36 -10.61 13.54 6.25
N GLU A 37 -10.35 14.16 7.41
CA GLU A 37 -9.04 14.11 8.05
C GLU A 37 -8.59 12.67 8.33
N GLN A 38 -9.51 11.83 8.80
CA GLN A 38 -9.21 10.42 9.02
C GLN A 38 -8.91 9.68 7.71
N GLN A 39 -9.64 9.95 6.63
CA GLN A 39 -9.37 9.33 5.33
C GLN A 39 -8.02 9.75 4.76
N VAL A 40 -7.58 11.00 5.00
CA VAL A 40 -6.21 11.43 4.65
C VAL A 40 -5.16 10.63 5.44
N LYS A 41 -5.37 10.40 6.73
CA LYS A 41 -4.47 9.56 7.54
C LYS A 41 -4.41 8.12 7.02
N MET A 42 -5.54 7.55 6.62
CA MET A 42 -5.59 6.21 6.03
C MET A 42 -4.80 6.16 4.70
N LEU A 43 -4.87 7.21 3.87
CA LEU A 43 -4.07 7.30 2.64
C LEU A 43 -2.56 7.39 2.94
N LEU A 44 -2.17 8.20 3.93
CA LEU A 44 -0.78 8.32 4.37
C LEU A 44 -0.24 6.97 4.84
N GLU A 45 -1.00 6.26 5.68
CA GLU A 45 -0.65 4.92 6.16
C GLU A 45 -0.53 3.92 5.01
N ALA A 46 -1.52 3.86 4.12
CA ALA A 46 -1.55 2.94 2.99
C ALA A 46 -0.37 3.15 2.02
N PHE A 47 0.19 4.36 1.96
CA PHE A 47 1.35 4.68 1.13
C PHE A 47 2.67 4.71 1.90
N HIS A 48 2.66 4.38 3.19
CA HIS A 48 3.83 4.48 4.07
C HIS A 48 4.48 5.89 4.05
N ILE A 49 3.64 6.93 4.14
CA ILE A 49 4.04 8.33 4.21
C ILE A 49 3.84 8.82 5.66
N ASP A 50 4.65 9.79 6.11
CA ASP A 50 4.56 10.37 7.45
C ASP A 50 3.15 10.94 7.73
N GLU A 51 2.59 10.62 8.90
CA GLU A 51 1.22 10.99 9.29
C GLU A 51 0.95 12.49 9.37
N ASN A 52 2.01 13.32 9.48
CA ASN A 52 1.90 14.78 9.57
C ASN A 52 2.02 15.47 8.20
N THR A 53 2.13 14.70 7.12
CA THR A 53 2.23 15.22 5.77
C THR A 53 0.93 15.92 5.36
N SER A 54 1.04 17.11 4.78
CA SER A 54 -0.12 17.88 4.30
C SER A 54 -0.81 17.18 3.13
N LEU A 55 -2.08 17.52 2.85
CA LEU A 55 -2.80 16.96 1.70
C LEU A 55 -2.09 17.28 0.36
N ALA A 56 -1.56 18.50 0.22
CA ALA A 56 -0.81 18.93 -0.95
C ALA A 56 0.47 18.10 -1.14
N ASP A 57 1.21 17.86 -0.06
CA ASP A 57 2.43 17.07 -0.10
C ASP A 57 2.13 15.58 -0.33
N LEU A 58 1.06 15.03 0.28
CA LEU A 58 0.58 13.68 0.00
C LEU A 58 0.29 13.51 -1.50
N ARG A 59 -0.44 14.45 -2.10
CA ARG A 59 -0.74 14.43 -3.54
C ARG A 59 0.53 14.50 -4.38
N SER A 60 1.44 15.43 -4.06
CA SER A 60 2.71 15.60 -4.77
C SER A 60 3.56 14.31 -4.73
N ASN A 61 3.65 13.68 -3.55
CA ASN A 61 4.32 12.39 -3.36
C ASN A 61 3.65 11.29 -4.18
N ALA A 62 2.33 11.15 -4.12
CA ALA A 62 1.59 10.15 -4.87
C ALA A 62 1.82 10.29 -6.38
N ILE A 63 1.81 11.52 -6.92
CA ILE A 63 2.09 11.79 -8.33
C ILE A 63 3.54 11.39 -8.67
N GLY A 64 4.52 11.83 -7.90
CA GLY A 64 5.94 11.57 -8.18
C GLY A 64 6.30 10.09 -8.12
N ARG A 65 5.75 9.38 -7.13
CA ARG A 65 6.05 7.98 -6.83
C ARG A 65 5.32 7.01 -7.76
N TYR A 66 4.04 7.26 -8.03
CA TYR A 66 3.17 6.27 -8.67
C TYR A 66 2.84 6.55 -10.14
N ALA A 67 3.22 7.71 -10.68
CA ALA A 67 2.98 8.01 -12.10
C ALA A 67 3.66 6.97 -13.01
N GLY A 68 2.89 6.41 -13.94
CA GLY A 68 3.33 5.38 -14.90
C GLY A 68 3.15 3.94 -14.42
N LEU A 69 2.79 3.70 -13.14
CA LEU A 69 2.49 2.35 -12.66
C LEU A 69 1.24 1.73 -13.28
N ASP A 70 0.38 2.55 -13.89
CA ASP A 70 -0.83 2.10 -14.59
C ASP A 70 -0.51 1.20 -15.81
N GLN A 71 0.73 1.26 -16.30
CA GLN A 71 1.27 0.41 -17.38
C GLN A 71 1.64 -1.01 -16.90
N TYR A 72 1.79 -1.21 -15.59
CA TYR A 72 2.21 -2.48 -14.98
C TYR A 72 1.04 -3.37 -14.56
N THR A 73 -0.20 -2.99 -14.88
CA THR A 73 -1.40 -3.77 -14.56
C THR A 73 -2.39 -3.81 -15.71
N VAL A 74 -3.07 -4.94 -15.87
CA VAL A 74 -4.17 -5.14 -16.84
C VAL A 74 -5.55 -4.89 -16.24
N ASP A 75 -5.64 -4.71 -14.91
CA ASP A 75 -6.90 -4.44 -14.21
C ASP A 75 -7.36 -3.00 -14.46
N VAL A 76 -8.12 -2.81 -15.55
CA VAL A 76 -8.51 -1.50 -16.07
C VAL A 76 -9.40 -0.73 -15.08
N ASP A 77 -10.40 -1.41 -14.52
CA ASP A 77 -11.44 -0.77 -13.70
C ASP A 77 -11.10 -0.72 -12.21
N GLY A 78 -10.20 -1.58 -11.75
CA GLY A 78 -9.68 -1.57 -10.38
C GLY A 78 -8.38 -0.77 -10.27
N LEU A 79 -7.25 -1.48 -10.20
CA LEU A 79 -5.97 -0.89 -9.83
C LEU A 79 -5.48 0.18 -10.81
N ARG A 80 -5.67 -0.01 -12.12
CA ARG A 80 -5.30 1.01 -13.12
C ARG A 80 -6.11 2.29 -12.92
N ALA A 81 -7.41 2.18 -12.68
CA ALA A 81 -8.27 3.32 -12.39
C ALA A 81 -7.84 4.03 -11.11
N PHE A 82 -7.54 3.28 -10.04
CA PHE A 82 -7.02 3.84 -8.79
C PHE A 82 -5.72 4.63 -9.00
N ILE A 83 -4.73 4.05 -9.69
CA ILE A 83 -3.45 4.71 -9.99
C ILE A 83 -3.66 6.01 -10.76
N LYS A 84 -4.55 6.01 -11.77
CA LYS A 84 -4.86 7.22 -12.54
C LYS A 84 -5.46 8.33 -11.69
N ARG A 85 -6.24 8.00 -10.66
CA ARG A 85 -6.86 8.97 -9.76
C ARG A 85 -5.83 9.56 -8.79
N ILE A 86 -5.06 8.71 -8.12
CA ILE A 86 -4.05 9.20 -7.16
C ILE A 86 -2.93 10.00 -7.86
N THR A 87 -2.66 9.72 -9.14
CA THR A 87 -1.66 10.45 -9.95
C THR A 87 -2.24 11.61 -10.76
N LYS A 88 -3.50 11.99 -10.52
CA LYS A 88 -4.17 13.07 -11.26
C LYS A 88 -3.59 14.45 -10.91
N LYS A 89 -3.05 15.12 -11.92
CA LYS A 89 -2.38 16.42 -11.79
C LYS A 89 -3.33 17.64 -11.83
N GLN A 90 -4.53 17.47 -12.36
CA GLN A 90 -5.51 18.56 -12.55
C GLN A 90 -6.49 18.66 -11.37
N GLY A 91 -6.95 19.88 -11.08
CA GLY A 91 -7.91 20.17 -10.00
C GLY A 91 -7.23 20.54 -8.68
N SER A 92 -8.01 21.01 -7.71
CA SER A 92 -7.53 21.30 -6.35
C SER A 92 -7.21 20.01 -5.56
N ASP A 93 -6.57 20.16 -4.40
CA ASP A 93 -6.21 19.02 -3.56
C ASP A 93 -7.45 18.38 -2.92
N GLU A 94 -8.47 19.17 -2.61
CA GLU A 94 -9.77 18.70 -2.15
C GLU A 94 -10.53 17.95 -3.25
N GLU A 95 -10.50 18.45 -4.49
CA GLU A 95 -11.08 17.75 -5.64
C GLU A 95 -10.36 16.43 -5.94
N TRP A 96 -9.04 16.40 -5.74
CA TRP A 96 -8.23 15.18 -5.87
C TRP A 96 -8.61 14.16 -4.80
N LEU A 97 -8.71 14.58 -3.54
CA LEU A 97 -9.13 13.71 -2.44
C LEU A 97 -10.54 13.17 -2.69
N GLU A 98 -11.51 14.03 -3.01
CA GLU A 98 -12.89 13.61 -3.29
C GLU A 98 -12.93 12.62 -4.47
N ASN A 99 -12.09 12.79 -5.48
CA ASN A 99 -12.04 11.86 -6.61
C ASN A 99 -11.58 10.45 -6.21
N ILE A 100 -10.67 10.34 -5.24
CA ILE A 100 -10.21 9.07 -4.67
C ILE A 100 -11.31 8.48 -3.80
N LEU A 101 -11.88 9.26 -2.88
CA LEU A 101 -12.93 8.79 -1.99
C LEU A 101 -14.14 8.31 -2.79
N MET A 102 -14.63 9.10 -3.75
CA MET A 102 -15.72 8.68 -4.65
C MET A 102 -15.44 7.35 -5.35
N PHE A 103 -14.20 7.04 -5.70
CA PHE A 103 -13.84 5.76 -6.28
C PHE A 103 -13.88 4.62 -5.27
N LEU A 104 -13.42 4.84 -4.03
CA LEU A 104 -13.46 3.83 -2.98
C LEU A 104 -14.90 3.55 -2.51
N GLY A 105 -15.65 4.59 -2.20
CA GLY A 105 -17.02 4.50 -1.69
C GLY A 105 -18.11 4.45 -2.77
N GLN A 106 -17.75 4.54 -4.05
CA GLN A 106 -18.67 4.51 -5.21
C GLN A 106 -19.78 5.57 -5.19
N LYS A 107 -19.63 6.61 -4.36
CA LYS A 107 -20.54 7.76 -4.23
C LYS A 107 -19.82 8.93 -3.52
N PRO A 108 -20.36 10.16 -3.62
CA PRO A 108 -19.77 11.33 -2.95
C PRO A 108 -19.54 11.10 -1.45
N SER A 109 -18.39 11.53 -0.94
CA SER A 109 -17.96 11.24 0.44
C SER A 109 -18.92 11.84 1.49
N LYS A 110 -19.55 12.96 1.17
CA LYS A 110 -20.62 13.59 1.98
C LYS A 110 -21.88 12.73 2.17
N ASN A 111 -22.08 11.71 1.34
CA ASN A 111 -23.23 10.80 1.40
C ASN A 111 -22.85 9.44 2.00
N TRP A 112 -21.66 9.31 2.59
CA TRP A 112 -21.22 8.08 3.22
C TRP A 112 -21.94 7.84 4.54
N THR A 113 -22.31 6.60 4.74
CA THR A 113 -22.62 6.02 6.04
C THR A 113 -21.34 5.41 6.63
N ASP A 114 -21.38 5.03 7.90
CA ASP A 114 -20.26 4.34 8.54
C ASP A 114 -19.90 3.02 7.83
N ALA A 115 -20.89 2.34 7.23
CA ALA A 115 -20.66 1.14 6.46
C ALA A 115 -19.88 1.42 5.17
N ASP A 116 -20.22 2.49 4.45
CA ASP A 116 -19.51 2.88 3.23
C ASP A 116 -18.07 3.27 3.53
N ARG A 117 -17.87 3.97 4.65
CA ARG A 117 -16.54 4.34 5.13
C ARG A 117 -15.71 3.10 5.45
N ALA A 118 -16.26 2.14 6.20
CA ALA A 118 -15.56 0.89 6.50
C ALA A 118 -15.20 0.10 5.23
N GLU A 119 -16.10 0.07 4.23
CA GLU A 119 -15.82 -0.55 2.94
C GLU A 119 -14.71 0.19 2.17
N ALA A 120 -14.71 1.51 2.19
CA ALA A 120 -13.67 2.33 1.58
C ALA A 120 -12.30 2.08 2.22
N ASP A 121 -12.24 1.96 3.55
CA ASP A 121 -11.01 1.66 4.30
C ASP A 121 -10.42 0.30 3.89
N VAL A 122 -11.27 -0.73 3.75
CA VAL A 122 -10.85 -2.06 3.28
C VAL A 122 -10.32 -2.01 1.85
N LYS A 123 -11.02 -1.33 0.95
CA LYS A 123 -10.59 -1.15 -0.45
C LYS A 123 -9.27 -0.39 -0.53
N LEU A 124 -9.11 0.67 0.25
CA LEU A 124 -7.88 1.45 0.30
C LEU A 124 -6.71 0.59 0.77
N SER A 125 -6.90 -0.25 1.79
CA SER A 125 -5.86 -1.18 2.24
C SER A 125 -5.45 -2.17 1.14
N ASP A 126 -6.41 -2.73 0.38
CA ASP A 126 -6.12 -3.62 -0.75
C ASP A 126 -5.35 -2.89 -1.86
N PHE A 127 -5.85 -1.74 -2.31
CA PHE A 127 -5.20 -0.96 -3.36
C PHE A 127 -3.82 -0.45 -2.94
N GLY A 128 -3.64 -0.06 -1.67
CA GLY A 128 -2.36 0.35 -1.09
C GLY A 128 -1.32 -0.77 -1.17
N LYS A 129 -1.67 -2.00 -0.78
CA LYS A 129 -0.76 -3.15 -0.91
C LYS A 129 -0.40 -3.42 -2.36
N ARG A 130 -1.40 -3.42 -3.25
CA ARG A 130 -1.20 -3.75 -4.68
C ARG A 130 -0.37 -2.69 -5.41
N ILE A 131 -0.49 -1.42 -5.05
CA ILE A 131 0.32 -0.37 -5.68
C ILE A 131 1.78 -0.42 -5.22
N LEU A 132 2.02 -0.74 -3.94
CA LEU A 132 3.38 -0.95 -3.41
C LEU A 132 4.05 -2.16 -4.08
N ASP A 133 3.29 -3.21 -4.39
CA ASP A 133 3.79 -4.35 -5.17
C ASP A 133 4.23 -3.93 -6.58
N LEU A 134 3.42 -3.13 -7.28
CA LEU A 134 3.80 -2.61 -8.60
C LEU A 134 4.99 -1.66 -8.53
N GLU A 135 5.08 -0.85 -7.48
CA GLU A 135 6.24 0.00 -7.25
C GLU A 135 7.51 -0.83 -7.06
N SER A 136 7.45 -1.88 -6.24
CA SER A 136 8.58 -2.79 -5.99
C SER A 136 9.05 -3.44 -7.30
N LEU A 137 8.11 -3.90 -8.14
CA LEU A 137 8.41 -4.41 -9.49
C LEU A 137 9.13 -3.37 -10.36
N ARG A 138 8.60 -2.14 -10.42
CA ARG A 138 9.20 -1.05 -11.22
C ARG A 138 10.61 -0.70 -10.73
N LEU A 139 10.81 -0.52 -9.42
CA LEU A 139 12.11 -0.19 -8.85
C LEU A 139 13.16 -1.26 -9.16
N HIS A 140 12.77 -2.53 -9.06
CA HIS A 140 13.64 -3.65 -9.41
C HIS A 140 13.90 -3.72 -10.92
N TYR A 141 12.90 -3.43 -11.75
CA TYR A 141 13.07 -3.35 -13.20
C TYR A 141 14.08 -2.26 -13.57
N ASP A 142 13.89 -1.04 -13.09
CA ASP A 142 14.74 0.12 -13.38
C ASP A 142 16.19 -0.14 -12.94
N LYS A 143 16.39 -0.71 -11.74
CA LYS A 143 17.72 -1.10 -11.23
C LYS A 143 18.38 -2.22 -12.04
N SER A 144 17.59 -3.19 -12.49
CA SER A 144 18.11 -4.36 -13.21
C SER A 144 18.43 -4.03 -14.67
N LYS A 145 17.72 -3.08 -15.28
CA LYS A 145 17.86 -2.71 -16.69
C LYS A 145 19.28 -2.31 -17.08
N GLU A 146 20.06 -1.73 -16.17
CA GLU A 146 21.47 -1.35 -16.42
C GLU A 146 22.42 -2.56 -16.47
N HIS A 147 22.03 -3.70 -15.88
CA HIS A 147 22.90 -4.85 -15.65
C HIS A 147 22.41 -6.13 -16.36
N MET A 148 21.26 -6.07 -17.05
CA MET A 148 20.64 -7.19 -17.74
C MET A 148 20.82 -7.04 -19.25
N ASP A 149 21.22 -8.13 -19.91
CA ASP A 149 21.36 -8.16 -21.36
C ASP A 149 20.01 -8.47 -22.02
N GLY A 150 19.48 -7.50 -22.77
CA GLY A 150 18.26 -7.68 -23.57
C GLY A 150 16.98 -7.69 -22.75
N GLU A 151 15.97 -8.43 -23.24
CA GLU A 151 14.67 -8.55 -22.57
C GLU A 151 14.75 -9.48 -21.35
N PHE A 152 14.13 -9.07 -20.24
CA PHE A 152 14.11 -9.81 -19.00
C PHE A 152 12.76 -9.67 -18.30
N ASP A 153 12.40 -10.69 -17.53
CA ASP A 153 11.18 -10.69 -16.72
C ASP A 153 11.49 -10.19 -15.31
N VAL A 154 10.52 -9.54 -14.68
CA VAL A 154 10.57 -9.20 -13.25
C VAL A 154 9.38 -9.85 -12.56
N ILE A 155 9.65 -10.64 -11.53
CA ILE A 155 8.66 -11.48 -10.84
C ILE A 155 8.72 -11.14 -9.35
N LEU A 156 7.56 -10.87 -8.75
CA LEU A 156 7.38 -10.77 -7.30
C LEU A 156 6.98 -12.15 -6.76
N LEU A 157 7.78 -12.70 -5.86
CA LEU A 157 7.42 -13.86 -5.05
C LEU A 157 6.93 -13.36 -3.69
N LYS A 158 5.76 -13.78 -3.26
CA LYS A 158 5.15 -13.37 -1.98
C LYS A 158 4.52 -14.57 -1.28
N SER A 159 4.82 -14.73 0.00
CA SER A 159 4.15 -15.65 0.92
C SER A 159 3.35 -14.87 1.97
N LEU A 160 2.14 -15.34 2.26
CA LEU A 160 1.27 -14.78 3.30
C LEU A 160 0.56 -15.92 4.04
N LYS A 161 0.84 -16.05 5.33
CA LYS A 161 0.19 -17.00 6.23
C LYS A 161 -0.90 -16.31 7.05
N LYS A 162 -1.92 -17.07 7.48
CA LYS A 162 -2.99 -16.56 8.34
C LYS A 162 -2.39 -15.95 9.62
N GLY A 163 -2.65 -14.66 9.85
CA GLY A 163 -2.17 -13.94 11.04
C GLY A 163 -0.69 -13.55 11.00
N GLY A 164 -0.01 -13.76 9.86
CA GLY A 164 1.38 -13.32 9.65
C GLY A 164 1.45 -12.11 8.71
N GLU A 165 2.53 -11.35 8.83
CA GLU A 165 2.88 -10.31 7.85
C GLU A 165 3.34 -10.95 6.53
N PRO A 166 3.01 -10.37 5.36
CA PRO A 166 3.55 -10.82 4.09
C PRO A 166 5.08 -10.81 4.08
N ILE A 167 5.67 -11.78 3.39
CA ILE A 167 7.10 -11.83 3.11
C ILE A 167 7.24 -11.94 1.61
N ASP A 168 8.03 -11.05 1.01
CA ASP A 168 8.18 -11.01 -0.43
C ASP A 168 9.60 -10.71 -0.89
N GLU A 169 9.83 -11.00 -2.15
CA GLU A 169 11.05 -10.66 -2.84
C GLU A 169 10.82 -10.53 -4.35
N VAL A 170 11.47 -9.54 -4.97
CA VAL A 170 11.45 -9.36 -6.41
C VAL A 170 12.72 -9.90 -7.05
N VAL A 171 12.54 -10.71 -8.08
CA VAL A 171 13.63 -11.29 -8.88
C VAL A 171 13.51 -10.87 -10.34
N ALA A 172 14.65 -10.52 -10.94
CA ALA A 172 14.76 -10.29 -12.37
C ALA A 172 15.44 -11.49 -13.05
N ILE A 173 14.86 -11.95 -14.15
CA ILE A 173 15.26 -13.17 -14.86
C ILE A 173 15.44 -12.87 -16.36
N ASP A 174 16.70 -12.70 -16.77
CA ASP A 174 17.11 -12.58 -18.18
C ASP A 174 17.32 -13.94 -18.84
N ARG A 175 17.67 -13.94 -20.13
CA ARG A 175 17.94 -15.19 -20.88
C ARG A 175 19.07 -16.02 -20.24
N LYS A 176 20.17 -15.38 -19.84
CA LYS A 176 21.33 -16.07 -19.25
C LYS A 176 20.96 -16.78 -17.95
N ARG A 177 20.21 -16.12 -17.07
CA ARG A 177 19.69 -16.73 -15.83
C ARG A 177 18.70 -17.84 -16.13
N LYS A 178 17.78 -17.66 -17.09
CA LYS A 178 16.86 -18.73 -17.52
C LYS A 178 17.62 -19.99 -17.94
N GLU A 179 18.66 -19.85 -18.75
CA GLU A 179 19.52 -20.95 -19.18
C GLU A 179 20.27 -21.59 -17.99
N ALA A 180 20.85 -20.77 -17.11
CA ALA A 180 21.60 -21.25 -15.95
C ALA A 180 20.74 -22.04 -14.94
N ILE A 181 19.46 -21.69 -14.78
CA ILE A 181 18.56 -22.38 -13.84
C ILE A 181 17.76 -23.52 -14.47
N GLN A 182 17.89 -23.79 -15.78
CA GLN A 182 17.01 -24.70 -16.49
C GLN A 182 17.05 -26.13 -15.92
N GLY A 183 18.24 -26.66 -15.60
CA GLY A 183 18.37 -27.99 -14.99
C GLY A 183 17.68 -28.09 -13.62
N CYS A 184 17.94 -27.12 -12.73
CA CYS A 184 17.26 -27.03 -11.43
C CYS A 184 15.73 -26.93 -11.58
N LYS A 185 15.26 -26.14 -12.55
CA LYS A 185 13.82 -26.01 -12.85
C LYS A 185 13.21 -27.34 -13.30
N GLU A 186 13.93 -28.13 -14.10
CA GLU A 186 13.48 -29.45 -14.54
C GLU A 186 13.44 -30.46 -13.40
N GLU A 187 14.44 -30.46 -12.52
CA GLU A 187 14.48 -31.29 -11.31
C GLU A 187 13.30 -30.97 -10.37
N LEU A 188 13.04 -29.69 -10.11
CA LEU A 188 11.89 -29.26 -9.31
C LEU A 188 10.57 -29.70 -9.93
N LYS A 189 10.40 -29.52 -11.25
CA LYS A 189 9.20 -29.98 -11.95
C LYS A 189 9.02 -31.49 -11.86
N LYS A 190 10.10 -32.25 -11.99
CA LYS A 190 10.07 -33.72 -11.90
C LYS A 190 9.64 -34.16 -10.50
N ALA A 191 10.26 -33.62 -9.46
CA ALA A 191 9.91 -33.91 -8.07
C ALA A 191 8.43 -33.61 -7.77
N LEU A 192 7.91 -32.49 -8.28
CA LEU A 192 6.50 -32.13 -8.11
C LEU A 192 5.56 -33.05 -8.90
N SER A 193 5.94 -33.48 -10.11
CA SER A 193 5.07 -34.28 -11.00
C SER A 193 4.65 -35.64 -10.44
N GLU A 194 5.36 -36.14 -9.43
CA GLU A 194 5.05 -37.41 -8.74
C GLU A 194 3.89 -37.29 -7.73
N HIS A 195 3.39 -36.07 -7.50
CA HIS A 195 2.37 -35.78 -6.51
C HIS A 195 1.09 -35.21 -7.13
N SER A 196 -0.01 -35.25 -6.37
CA SER A 196 -1.27 -34.60 -6.78
C SER A 196 -1.10 -33.08 -6.82
N ASN A 197 -1.94 -32.38 -7.60
CA ASN A 197 -1.90 -30.92 -7.70
C ASN A 197 -1.98 -30.22 -6.34
N GLU A 198 -2.78 -30.75 -5.41
CA GLU A 198 -2.90 -30.21 -4.05
C GLU A 198 -1.57 -30.32 -3.27
N LEU A 199 -0.92 -31.49 -3.34
CA LEU A 199 0.38 -31.71 -2.69
C LEU A 199 1.51 -30.92 -3.37
N GLN A 200 1.46 -30.73 -4.69
CA GLN A 200 2.40 -29.86 -5.41
C GLN A 200 2.32 -28.42 -4.93
N LEU A 201 1.10 -27.88 -4.78
CA LEU A 201 0.87 -26.53 -4.27
C LEU A 201 1.33 -26.40 -2.81
N ALA A 202 1.04 -27.39 -1.97
CA ALA A 202 1.48 -27.40 -0.58
C ALA A 202 3.02 -27.40 -0.49
N ALA A 203 3.70 -28.25 -1.27
CA ALA A 203 5.17 -28.30 -1.29
C ALA A 203 5.79 -26.98 -1.76
N LEU A 204 5.26 -26.38 -2.84
CA LEU A 204 5.73 -25.08 -3.32
C LEU A 204 5.50 -23.97 -2.28
N ALA A 205 4.35 -23.96 -1.61
CA ALA A 205 4.04 -22.95 -0.60
C ALA A 205 4.99 -23.02 0.61
N GLU A 206 5.24 -24.22 1.14
CA GLU A 206 6.18 -24.42 2.25
C GLU A 206 7.61 -24.01 1.85
N VAL A 207 8.10 -24.50 0.70
CA VAL A 207 9.47 -24.19 0.23
C VAL A 207 9.67 -22.70 -0.02
N VAL A 208 8.70 -22.03 -0.65
CA VAL A 208 8.80 -20.58 -0.91
C VAL A 208 8.77 -19.79 0.40
N ASP A 209 7.88 -20.14 1.35
CA ASP A 209 7.80 -19.46 2.63
C ASP A 209 9.10 -19.58 3.44
N GLU A 210 9.63 -20.80 3.57
CA GLU A 210 10.91 -21.07 4.25
C GLU A 210 12.06 -20.31 3.58
N PHE A 211 12.15 -20.37 2.24
CA PHE A 211 13.19 -19.69 1.48
C PHE A 211 13.16 -18.17 1.70
N LEU A 212 11.97 -17.54 1.64
CA LEU A 212 11.81 -16.11 1.85
C LEU A 212 12.13 -15.71 3.31
N LEU A 213 11.74 -16.54 4.29
CA LEU A 213 12.06 -16.33 5.71
C LEU A 213 13.57 -16.35 5.97
N GLU A 214 14.28 -17.35 5.45
CA GLU A 214 15.73 -17.48 5.59
C GLU A 214 16.46 -16.27 4.97
N ARG A 215 16.00 -15.81 3.80
CA ARG A 215 16.60 -14.67 3.12
C ARG A 215 16.37 -13.36 3.86
N ARG A 216 15.17 -13.16 4.43
CA ARG A 216 14.88 -12.02 5.32
C ARG A 216 15.77 -12.03 6.56
N ASN A 217 15.95 -13.20 7.18
CA ASN A 217 16.78 -13.37 8.37
C ASN A 217 18.29 -13.21 8.10
N SER A 218 18.78 -13.59 6.92
CA SER A 218 20.17 -13.38 6.54
C SER A 218 20.48 -11.92 6.20
N ASN A 219 19.53 -11.20 5.59
CA ASN A 219 19.67 -9.76 5.33
C ASN A 219 19.65 -8.92 6.61
N THR A 220 18.90 -9.32 7.64
CA THR A 220 18.88 -8.64 8.94
C THR A 220 20.12 -8.91 9.80
N LYS A 221 20.82 -10.03 9.58
CA LYS A 221 22.06 -10.41 10.29
C LYS A 221 23.34 -9.84 9.68
N LYS A 222 23.32 -9.19 8.51
CA LYS A 222 24.49 -8.46 8.00
C LYS A 222 24.68 -7.17 8.83
N PRO A 223 25.81 -6.99 9.55
CA PRO A 223 26.06 -5.73 10.24
C PRO A 223 26.15 -4.61 9.20
N LYS A 224 25.53 -3.45 9.50
CA LYS A 224 25.73 -2.20 8.77
C LYS A 224 27.23 -1.90 8.78
N SER A 225 27.96 -2.25 7.73
CA SER A 225 29.36 -1.85 7.64
C SER A 225 29.37 -0.33 7.47
N SER A 226 29.98 0.31 8.45
CA SER A 226 30.22 1.73 8.50
C SER A 226 30.98 2.19 7.25
N ASN A 227 30.44 3.18 6.56
CA ASN A 227 31.16 4.02 5.61
C ASN A 227 32.33 4.73 6.31
N ALA A 228 33.48 4.06 6.41
CA ALA A 228 34.75 4.69 6.70
C ALA A 228 35.37 5.14 5.38
N ARG A 229 35.27 6.45 5.14
CA ARG A 229 35.92 7.22 4.08
C ARG A 229 37.35 6.72 3.81
N ASN A 230 37.58 6.11 2.64
CA ASN A 230 38.91 6.05 2.06
C ASN A 230 39.28 7.45 1.56
N LYS A 231 40.08 8.17 2.36
CA LYS A 231 40.88 9.31 1.91
C LYS A 231 41.87 8.80 0.85
N ILE A 232 41.67 9.23 -0.39
CA ILE A 232 42.68 9.16 -1.44
C ILE A 232 43.87 10.00 -0.96
N LYS A 233 45.02 9.35 -0.75
CA LYS A 233 46.30 10.05 -0.58
C LYS A 233 46.69 10.62 -1.95
N GLU A 234 46.75 11.94 -2.05
CA GLU A 234 47.56 12.61 -3.06
C GLU A 234 49.01 12.17 -2.90
N VAL A 235 49.57 11.55 -3.94
CA VAL A 235 51.03 11.48 -4.12
C VAL A 235 51.36 12.52 -5.17
N LYS A 236 51.97 13.62 -4.73
CA LYS A 236 52.72 14.54 -5.59
C LYS A 236 53.94 13.77 -6.11
N ASN A 237 54.02 13.59 -7.42
CA ASN A 237 55.29 13.32 -8.09
C ASN A 237 55.98 14.66 -8.36
N GLY A 238 57.31 14.67 -8.21
CA GLY A 238 58.17 15.77 -8.64
C GLY A 238 58.28 15.89 -10.15
#